data_AF-A0A3D0JMV5-F1
#
_entry.id   AF-A0A3D0JMV5-F1
#
_cell.length_a   1.000
_cell.length_b   1.000
_cell.length_c   1.000
_cell.angle_alpha   90.00
_cell.angle_beta   90.00
_cell.angle_gamma   90.00
#
_symmetry.space_group_name_H-M   'P 1'
#
loop_
_entity.id
_entity.type
_entity.pdbx_description
1 polymer ?
#
loop_
_entity_poly.entity_id
_entity_poly.type
_entity_poly.pdbx_seq_one_letter_code
_entity_poly.pdbx_strand_id
1 'polypeptide(L)'
;MIVLFILLGGLLWLISLLLSAFSAWGFYKLARLLWEKIRRALLRPGTAQITSYEVFTPAPENVHVQDTRPQVRLELDCERHGQRFQISLGPLTCEELFPALDLPAHHIACWLSDEDWRQLLKDRWVTIACDWRQRKAILTSQIRQDRSMLLIGFLSLSLFVLLVALSLLQS
;
A
#
# COMPACT_ATOMS: atom_id res chain seq x y z
N MET A 1 36.61 27.70 37.06
CA MET A 1 37.02 26.97 35.84
C MET A 1 36.59 25.50 35.88
N ILE A 2 37.07 24.68 36.83
CA ILE A 2 36.74 23.24 36.91
C ILE A 2 35.24 22.96 37.06
N VAL A 3 34.55 23.67 37.95
CA VAL A 3 33.09 23.55 38.14
C VAL A 3 32.31 23.90 36.86
N LEU A 4 32.81 24.88 36.10
CA LEU A 4 32.23 25.32 34.84
C LEU A 4 32.39 24.23 33.76
N PHE A 5 33.57 23.58 33.69
CA PHE A 5 33.80 22.44 32.79
C PHE A 5 32.94 21.22 33.13
N ILE A 6 32.74 20.92 34.42
CA ILE A 6 31.88 19.80 34.87
C ILE A 6 30.43 20.07 34.48
N LEU A 7 29.93 21.28 34.71
CA LEU A 7 28.56 21.68 34.33
C LEU A 7 28.37 21.65 32.80
N LEU A 8 29.32 22.19 32.04
CA LEU A 8 29.24 22.25 30.57
C LEU A 8 29.36 20.86 29.93
N GLY A 9 30.25 20.02 30.46
CA GLY A 9 30.40 18.63 30.05
C GLY A 9 29.17 17.78 30.37
N GLY A 10 28.59 17.95 31.57
CA GLY A 10 27.35 17.29 31.95
C GLY A 10 26.16 17.71 31.08
N LEU A 11 26.07 19.00 30.75
CA LEU A 11 25.04 19.54 29.86
C LEU A 11 25.18 18.97 28.44
N LEU A 12 26.40 18.95 27.89
CA LEU A 12 26.69 18.36 26.57
C LEU A 12 26.36 16.86 26.54
N TRP A 13 26.68 16.13 27.60
CA TRP A 13 26.35 14.71 27.71
C TRP A 13 24.84 14.47 27.73
N LEU A 14 24.09 15.28 28.48
CA LEU A 14 22.61 15.25 28.49
C LEU A 14 22.01 15.57 27.12
N ILE A 15 22.53 16.59 26.44
CA ILE A 15 22.08 16.96 25.08
C ILE A 15 22.35 15.81 24.10
N SER A 16 23.52 15.19 24.17
CA SER A 16 23.90 14.03 23.35
C SER A 16 22.95 12.84 23.58
N LEU A 17 22.63 12.53 24.83
CA LEU A 17 21.66 11.49 25.18
C LEU A 17 20.28 11.79 24.61
N LEU A 18 19.81 13.04 24.74
CA LEU A 18 18.52 13.47 24.23
C LEU A 18 18.44 13.35 22.70
N LEU A 19 19.49 13.79 22.00
CA LEU A 19 19.62 13.62 20.54
C LEU A 19 19.61 12.15 20.13
N SER A 20 20.32 11.29 20.87
CA SER A 20 20.35 9.84 20.59
C SER A 20 18.99 9.18 20.82
N ALA A 21 18.26 9.57 21.87
CA ALA A 21 16.95 9.05 22.17
C ALA A 21 15.94 9.50 21.10
N PHE A 22 16.04 10.75 20.66
CA PHE A 22 15.17 11.30 19.61
C PHE A 22 15.45 10.65 18.25
N SER A 23 16.72 10.44 17.91
CA SER A 23 17.09 9.75 16.68
C SER A 23 16.64 8.29 16.71
N ALA A 24 16.89 7.57 17.81
CA ALA A 24 16.44 6.18 17.99
C ALA A 24 14.91 6.06 17.89
N TRP A 25 14.17 6.99 18.48
CA TRP A 25 12.71 7.02 18.36
C TRP A 25 12.26 7.29 16.92
N GLY A 26 12.89 8.25 16.23
CA GLY A 26 12.66 8.54 14.83
C GLY A 26 12.90 7.29 13.96
N PHE A 27 14.04 6.64 14.11
CA PHE A 27 14.39 5.40 13.42
C PHE A 27 13.39 4.28 13.72
N TYR A 28 12.98 4.09 14.97
CA TYR A 28 12.00 3.09 15.34
C TYR A 28 10.65 3.33 14.63
N LYS A 29 10.16 4.57 14.61
CA LYS A 29 8.91 4.93 13.94
C LYS A 29 9.01 4.70 12.42
N LEU A 30 10.15 5.07 11.84
CA LEU A 30 10.42 4.88 10.40
C LEU A 30 10.49 3.39 10.04
N ALA A 31 11.20 2.60 10.85
CA ALA A 31 11.28 1.14 10.70
C ALA A 31 9.91 0.49 10.81
N ARG A 32 9.06 0.94 11.74
CA ARG A 32 7.68 0.44 11.88
C ARG A 32 6.83 0.73 10.63
N LEU A 33 6.91 1.94 10.09
CA LEU A 33 6.19 2.31 8.86
C LEU A 33 6.69 1.53 7.64
N LEU A 34 8.01 1.36 7.53
CA LEU A 34 8.63 0.52 6.48
C LEU A 34 8.22 -0.94 6.62
N TRP A 35 8.15 -1.47 7.84
CA TRP A 35 7.76 -2.84 8.11
C TRP A 35 6.32 -3.12 7.64
N GLU A 36 5.39 -2.19 7.85
CA GLU A 36 4.02 -2.33 7.34
C GLU A 36 3.99 -2.40 5.81
N LYS A 37 4.77 -1.56 5.11
CA LYS A 37 4.87 -1.60 3.64
C LYS A 37 5.50 -2.90 3.15
N ILE A 38 6.63 -3.30 3.74
CA ILE A 38 7.33 -4.55 3.40
C ILE A 38 6.41 -5.75 3.61
N ARG A 39 5.68 -5.78 4.73
CA ARG A 39 4.72 -6.84 5.05
C ARG A 39 3.60 -6.94 4.03
N ARG A 40 3.03 -5.80 3.59
CA ARG A 40 2.01 -5.79 2.51
C ARG A 40 2.57 -6.33 1.19
N ALA A 41 3.79 -5.93 0.83
CA ALA A 41 4.45 -6.44 -0.37
C ALA A 41 4.78 -7.95 -0.30
N LEU A 42 5.04 -8.47 0.91
CA LEU A 42 5.28 -9.89 1.19
C LEU A 42 4.01 -10.72 1.33
N LEU A 43 2.82 -10.12 1.32
CA LEU A 43 1.59 -10.90 1.28
C LEU A 43 1.62 -11.80 0.05
N ARG A 44 1.38 -13.11 0.27
CA ARG A 44 1.31 -14.06 -0.83
C ARG A 44 0.02 -13.79 -1.60
N PRO A 45 0.08 -13.68 -2.95
CA PRO A 45 -1.13 -13.64 -3.74
C PRO A 45 -1.93 -14.93 -3.48
N GLY A 46 -3.23 -14.76 -3.29
CA GLY A 46 -4.20 -15.83 -3.19
C GLY A 46 -5.32 -15.61 -4.19
N THR A 47 -6.20 -16.59 -4.29
CA THR A 47 -7.44 -16.55 -5.05
C THR A 47 -8.57 -16.20 -4.10
N ALA A 48 -9.45 -15.30 -4.53
CA ALA A 48 -10.71 -15.05 -3.85
C ALA A 48 -11.86 -15.04 -4.84
N GLN A 49 -13.00 -15.56 -4.41
CA GLN A 49 -14.22 -15.59 -5.20
C GLN A 49 -15.02 -14.32 -4.93
N ILE A 50 -15.52 -13.68 -5.98
CA ILE A 50 -16.48 -12.57 -5.84
C ILE A 50 -17.82 -13.14 -5.40
N THR A 51 -18.29 -12.74 -4.23
CA THR A 51 -19.57 -13.17 -3.64
C THR A 51 -20.67 -12.15 -3.83
N SER A 52 -20.34 -10.86 -3.78
CA SER A 52 -21.26 -9.78 -4.13
C SER A 52 -20.50 -8.60 -4.72
N TYR A 53 -21.21 -7.75 -5.44
CA TYR A 53 -20.66 -6.53 -6.01
C TYR A 53 -21.70 -5.42 -6.00
N GLU A 54 -21.27 -4.19 -5.76
CA GLU A 54 -22.07 -2.97 -5.87
C GLU A 54 -21.34 -2.02 -6.81
N VAL A 55 -21.95 -1.70 -7.95
CA VAL A 55 -21.45 -0.65 -8.85
C VAL A 55 -22.15 0.65 -8.49
N PHE A 56 -21.39 1.64 -8.05
CA PHE A 56 -21.88 2.96 -7.73
C PHE A 56 -21.38 3.95 -8.79
N THR A 57 -22.29 4.47 -9.60
CA THR A 57 -22.06 5.60 -10.51
C THR A 57 -22.70 6.84 -9.89
N PRO A 58 -21.92 7.72 -9.25
CA PRO A 58 -22.48 8.92 -8.64
C PRO A 58 -23.07 9.83 -9.73
N ALA A 59 -24.37 10.11 -9.64
CA ALA A 59 -25.01 11.10 -10.50
C ALA A 59 -24.40 12.50 -10.25
N PRO A 60 -24.12 13.28 -11.30
CA PRO A 60 -23.44 14.58 -11.19
C PRO A 60 -24.24 15.65 -10.42
N GLU A 61 -25.51 15.40 -10.11
CA GLU A 61 -26.38 16.33 -9.36
C GLU A 61 -26.13 16.33 -7.84
N ASN A 62 -25.29 15.41 -7.33
CA ASN A 62 -24.98 15.36 -5.91
C ASN A 62 -23.86 16.34 -5.51
N VAL A 63 -24.26 17.43 -4.85
CA VAL A 63 -23.42 18.56 -4.37
C VAL A 63 -22.27 18.15 -3.42
N HIS A 64 -22.24 16.90 -2.94
CA HIS A 64 -21.22 16.36 -2.03
C HIS A 64 -20.22 15.39 -2.69
N VAL A 65 -20.29 15.18 -4.00
CA VAL A 65 -19.43 14.21 -4.69
C VAL A 65 -18.29 14.94 -5.40
N GLN A 66 -17.07 14.79 -4.87
CA GLN A 66 -15.83 15.32 -5.48
C GLN A 66 -15.40 14.56 -6.75
N ASP A 67 -15.95 13.36 -6.98
CA ASP A 67 -15.49 12.47 -8.05
C ASP A 67 -16.65 11.66 -8.65
N THR A 68 -17.03 11.96 -9.89
CA THR A 68 -18.17 11.36 -10.63
C THR A 68 -17.84 10.02 -11.29
N ARG A 69 -16.62 9.50 -11.08
CA ARG A 69 -16.16 8.23 -11.65
C ARG A 69 -16.88 7.02 -11.03
N PRO A 70 -17.10 5.93 -11.79
CA PRO A 70 -17.69 4.71 -11.27
C PRO A 70 -16.81 4.12 -10.16
N GLN A 71 -17.44 3.76 -9.05
CA GLN A 71 -16.83 3.09 -7.92
C GLN A 71 -17.40 1.69 -7.84
N VAL A 72 -16.55 0.66 -7.77
CA VAL A 72 -16.99 -0.73 -7.70
C VAL A 72 -16.62 -1.28 -6.34
N ARG A 73 -17.63 -1.60 -5.53
CA ARG A 73 -17.45 -2.33 -4.28
C ARG A 73 -17.58 -3.82 -4.56
N LEU A 74 -16.62 -4.60 -4.08
CA LEU A 74 -16.61 -6.04 -4.22
C LEU A 74 -16.56 -6.67 -2.82
N GLU A 75 -17.38 -7.69 -2.60
CA GLU A 75 -17.24 -8.61 -1.49
C GLU A 75 -16.58 -9.89 -1.98
N LEU A 76 -15.44 -10.20 -1.37
CA LEU A 76 -14.57 -11.29 -1.76
C LEU A 76 -14.55 -12.33 -0.64
N ASP A 77 -14.67 -13.60 -0.98
CA ASP A 77 -14.43 -14.71 -0.07
C ASP A 77 -13.08 -15.34 -0.38
N CYS A 78 -12.14 -15.25 0.57
CA CYS A 78 -10.78 -15.77 0.36
C CYS A 78 -10.72 -17.28 0.65
N GLU A 79 -10.32 -18.04 -0.36
CA GLU A 79 -10.29 -19.52 -0.36
C GLU A 79 -9.50 -20.11 0.81
N ARG A 80 -8.37 -19.47 1.19
CA ARG A 80 -7.50 -19.98 2.24
C ARG A 80 -8.07 -19.84 3.65
N HIS A 81 -8.97 -18.91 3.90
CA HIS A 81 -9.37 -18.53 5.26
C HIS A 81 -10.89 -18.49 5.48
N GLY A 82 -11.72 -18.67 4.44
CA GLY A 82 -13.19 -18.63 4.56
C GLY A 82 -13.70 -17.32 5.17
N GLN A 83 -12.98 -16.22 4.92
CA GLN A 83 -13.28 -14.91 5.46
C GLN A 83 -13.76 -14.02 4.31
N ARG A 84 -14.87 -13.33 4.56
CA ARG A 84 -15.42 -12.32 3.67
C ARG A 84 -14.72 -10.99 3.90
N PHE A 85 -14.23 -10.39 2.82
CA PHE A 85 -13.57 -9.08 2.82
C PHE A 85 -14.30 -8.15 1.86
N GLN A 86 -14.51 -6.92 2.30
CA GLN A 86 -15.00 -5.85 1.44
C GLN A 86 -13.81 -5.06 0.90
N ILE A 87 -13.74 -4.90 -0.42
CA ILE A 87 -12.82 -3.99 -1.07
C ILE A 87 -13.62 -2.99 -1.91
N SER A 88 -13.36 -1.70 -1.70
CA SER A 88 -13.81 -0.66 -2.62
C SER A 88 -12.67 -0.41 -3.60
N LEU A 89 -12.87 -0.78 -4.86
CA LEU A 89 -12.13 -0.18 -5.95
C LEU A 89 -12.62 1.26 -5.99
N GLY A 90 -11.74 2.20 -5.61
CA GLY A 90 -12.05 3.62 -5.50
C GLY A 90 -12.48 4.26 -6.83
N PRO A 91 -12.40 5.59 -6.98
CA PRO A 91 -12.68 6.21 -8.27
C PRO A 91 -11.55 5.86 -9.26
N LEU A 92 -11.72 4.74 -9.97
CA LEU A 92 -10.79 4.26 -10.99
C LEU A 92 -11.24 4.77 -12.35
N THR A 93 -10.29 4.99 -13.24
CA THR A 93 -10.61 5.11 -14.66
C THR A 93 -11.00 3.73 -15.20
N CYS A 94 -11.80 3.69 -16.26
CA CYS A 94 -12.20 2.42 -16.86
C CYS A 94 -11.04 1.61 -17.42
N GLU A 95 -9.96 2.30 -17.82
CA GLU A 95 -8.70 1.68 -18.22
C GLU A 95 -7.98 1.00 -17.03
N GLU A 96 -8.13 1.52 -15.81
CA GLU A 96 -7.54 0.95 -14.59
C GLU A 96 -8.41 -0.13 -13.95
N LEU A 97 -9.72 -0.09 -14.17
CA LEU A 97 -10.69 -1.00 -13.56
C LEU A 97 -10.51 -2.46 -14.03
N PHE A 98 -10.39 -2.67 -15.34
CA PHE A 98 -10.23 -4.02 -15.91
C PHE A 98 -8.92 -4.69 -15.47
N PRO A 99 -7.76 -4.02 -15.57
CA PRO A 99 -6.51 -4.54 -15.03
C PRO A 99 -6.55 -4.79 -13.52
N ALA A 100 -7.31 -3.99 -12.75
CA ALA A 100 -7.51 -4.26 -11.33
C ALA A 100 -8.30 -5.56 -11.08
N LEU A 101 -9.19 -5.93 -12.00
CA LEU A 101 -9.96 -7.17 -11.96
C LEU A 101 -9.26 -8.38 -12.62
N ASP A 102 -7.96 -8.28 -12.93
CA ASP A 102 -7.21 -9.25 -13.73
C ASP A 102 -7.82 -9.50 -15.13
N LEU A 103 -8.54 -8.51 -15.68
CA LEU A 103 -9.14 -8.55 -17.01
C LEU A 103 -8.26 -7.81 -18.05
N PRO A 104 -8.30 -8.21 -19.33
CA PRO A 104 -7.63 -7.46 -20.39
C PRO A 104 -8.21 -6.04 -20.48
N ALA A 105 -7.35 -5.03 -20.56
CA ALA A 105 -7.78 -3.64 -20.63
C ALA A 105 -8.71 -3.43 -21.83
N HIS A 106 -9.95 -3.01 -21.57
CA HIS A 106 -10.94 -2.70 -22.58
C HIS A 106 -11.51 -1.31 -22.33
N HIS A 107 -11.45 -0.47 -23.37
CA HIS A 107 -11.92 0.92 -23.36
C HIS A 107 -13.46 1.03 -23.24
N ILE A 108 -14.19 -0.05 -23.50
CA ILE A 108 -15.67 -0.11 -23.45
C ILE A 108 -16.18 -0.38 -22.01
N ALA A 109 -15.29 -0.64 -21.06
CA ALA A 109 -15.57 -0.97 -19.67
C ALA A 109 -16.53 0.00 -18.93
N CYS A 110 -16.52 1.28 -19.30
CA CYS A 110 -17.38 2.32 -18.72
C CYS A 110 -18.86 2.20 -19.13
N TRP A 111 -19.17 1.46 -20.20
CA TRP A 111 -20.47 1.46 -20.85
C TRP A 111 -21.17 0.10 -20.75
N LEU A 112 -20.65 -0.80 -19.91
CA LEU A 112 -21.26 -2.09 -19.63
C LEU A 112 -22.60 -1.90 -18.93
N SER A 113 -23.61 -2.62 -19.38
CA SER A 113 -24.89 -2.67 -18.69
C SER A 113 -24.75 -3.40 -17.34
N ASP A 114 -25.72 -3.23 -16.45
CA ASP A 114 -25.76 -3.98 -15.18
C ASP A 114 -25.75 -5.50 -15.40
N GLU A 115 -26.34 -5.95 -16.52
CA GLU A 115 -26.37 -7.35 -16.93
C GLU A 115 -24.98 -7.85 -17.36
N ASP A 116 -24.25 -7.06 -18.14
CA ASP A 116 -22.88 -7.38 -18.53
C ASP A 116 -21.95 -7.41 -17.31
N TRP A 117 -22.11 -6.47 -16.38
CA TRP A 117 -21.39 -6.47 -15.10
C TRP A 117 -21.69 -7.72 -14.28
N ARG A 118 -22.97 -8.12 -14.22
CA ARG A 118 -23.37 -9.36 -13.55
C ARG A 118 -22.70 -10.57 -14.18
N GLN A 119 -22.68 -10.65 -15.51
CA GLN A 119 -22.09 -11.78 -16.21
C GLN A 119 -20.56 -11.80 -16.09
N LEU A 120 -19.93 -10.63 -16.03
CA LEU A 120 -18.48 -10.50 -15.84
C LEU A 120 -18.05 -10.90 -14.42
N LEU A 121 -18.76 -10.46 -13.39
CA LEU A 121 -18.33 -10.59 -11.98
C LEU A 121 -18.87 -11.84 -11.28
N LYS A 122 -19.99 -12.41 -11.74
CA LYS A 122 -20.63 -13.55 -11.09
C LYS A 122 -19.69 -14.76 -11.02
N ASP A 123 -19.50 -15.28 -9.80
CA ASP A 123 -18.71 -16.47 -9.49
C ASP A 123 -17.26 -16.43 -10.02
N ARG A 124 -16.74 -15.22 -10.30
CA ARG A 124 -15.39 -15.06 -10.82
C ARG A 124 -14.37 -15.15 -9.69
N TRP A 125 -13.26 -15.79 -10.01
CA TRP A 125 -12.06 -15.82 -9.20
C TRP A 125 -11.12 -14.70 -9.61
N VAL A 126 -10.69 -13.90 -8.65
CA VAL A 126 -9.72 -12.81 -8.86
C VAL A 126 -8.49 -13.08 -8.00
N THR A 127 -7.33 -12.73 -8.51
CA THR A 127 -6.09 -12.84 -7.75
C THR A 127 -5.97 -11.61 -6.86
N ILE A 128 -6.04 -11.82 -5.55
CA ILE A 128 -5.89 -10.76 -4.55
C ILE A 128 -4.97 -11.23 -3.43
N ALA A 129 -4.32 -10.32 -2.71
CA ALA A 129 -3.73 -10.70 -1.44
C ALA A 129 -4.65 -10.30 -0.29
N CYS A 130 -5.03 -11.29 0.51
CA CYS A 130 -5.86 -11.10 1.68
C CYS A 130 -4.96 -10.82 2.90
N ASP A 131 -5.10 -9.65 3.51
CA ASP A 131 -4.51 -9.37 4.83
C ASP A 131 -5.53 -9.71 5.92
N TRP A 132 -5.35 -10.89 6.52
CA TRP A 132 -6.20 -11.39 7.61
C TRP A 132 -6.19 -10.49 8.85
N ARG A 133 -5.11 -9.74 9.10
CA ARG A 133 -4.96 -8.95 10.33
C ARG A 133 -5.66 -7.61 10.22
N GLN A 134 -5.66 -7.02 9.03
CA GLN A 134 -6.35 -5.75 8.77
C GLN A 134 -7.77 -5.93 8.23
N ARG A 135 -8.18 -7.17 7.94
CA ARG A 135 -9.44 -7.48 7.25
C ARG A 135 -9.58 -6.71 5.94
N LYS A 136 -8.50 -6.68 5.16
CA LYS A 136 -8.44 -5.97 3.88
C LYS A 136 -7.97 -6.89 2.78
N ALA A 137 -8.65 -6.84 1.64
CA ALA A 137 -8.15 -7.36 0.39
C ALA A 137 -7.36 -6.26 -0.32
N ILE A 138 -6.21 -6.61 -0.88
CA ILE A 138 -5.35 -5.72 -1.68
C ILE A 138 -5.21 -6.34 -3.06
N LEU A 139 -5.37 -5.53 -4.10
CA LEU A 139 -5.25 -5.97 -5.49
C LEU A 139 -3.79 -6.30 -5.80
N THR A 140 -3.57 -7.35 -6.58
CA THR A 140 -2.23 -7.77 -7.02
C THR A 140 -1.49 -6.69 -7.78
N SER A 141 -2.20 -5.85 -8.55
CA SER A 141 -1.64 -4.68 -9.24
C SER A 141 -0.99 -3.70 -8.25
N GLN A 142 -1.65 -3.40 -7.13
CA GLN A 142 -1.11 -2.54 -6.07
C GLN A 142 0.10 -3.17 -5.39
N ILE A 143 0.09 -4.48 -5.18
CA ILE A 143 1.22 -5.22 -4.57
C ILE A 143 2.43 -5.22 -5.49
N ARG A 144 2.23 -5.34 -6.81
CA ARG A 144 3.31 -5.30 -7.80
C ARG A 144 3.99 -3.93 -7.79
N GLN A 145 3.21 -2.86 -7.67
CA GLN A 145 3.73 -1.49 -7.59
C GLN A 145 4.43 -1.21 -6.25
N ASP A 146 3.90 -1.70 -5.13
CA ASP A 146 4.58 -1.61 -3.83
C ASP A 146 5.91 -2.40 -3.83
N ARG A 147 5.95 -3.58 -4.47
CA ARG A 147 7.19 -4.37 -4.64
C ARG A 147 8.24 -3.65 -5.47
N SER A 148 7.85 -3.03 -6.59
CA SER A 148 8.81 -2.29 -7.42
C SER A 148 9.37 -1.09 -6.66
N MET A 149 8.54 -0.37 -5.92
CA MET A 149 8.97 0.76 -5.11
C MET A 149 9.94 0.33 -3.99
N LEU A 150 9.70 -0.80 -3.34
CA LEU A 150 10.62 -1.38 -2.35
C LEU A 150 11.95 -1.82 -2.95
N LEU A 151 11.93 -2.45 -4.14
CA LEU A 151 13.15 -2.84 -4.84
C LEU A 151 13.98 -1.63 -5.26
N ILE A 152 13.34 -0.58 -5.78
CA ILE A 152 14.01 0.68 -6.13
C ILE A 152 14.60 1.32 -4.87
N GLY A 153 13.85 1.35 -3.78
CA GLY A 153 14.33 1.86 -2.49
C GLY A 153 15.51 1.07 -1.93
N PHE A 154 15.48 -0.26 -2.05
CA PHE A 154 16.59 -1.12 -1.63
C PHE A 154 17.84 -0.87 -2.49
N LEU A 155 17.67 -0.79 -3.82
CA LEU A 155 18.76 -0.50 -4.75
C LEU A 155 19.38 0.87 -4.48
N SER A 156 18.57 1.92 -4.31
CA SER A 156 19.09 3.27 -4.04
C SER A 156 19.85 3.33 -2.71
N LEU A 157 19.35 2.65 -1.68
CA LEU A 157 20.00 2.60 -0.37
C LEU A 157 21.32 1.81 -0.43
N SER A 158 21.35 0.69 -1.16
CA SER A 158 22.57 -0.09 -1.39
C SER A 158 23.63 0.71 -2.16
N LEU A 159 23.22 1.47 -3.19
CA LEU A 159 24.12 2.33 -3.96
C LEU A 159 24.69 3.46 -3.10
N PHE A 160 23.85 4.07 -2.25
CA PHE A 160 24.30 5.11 -1.32
C PHE A 160 25.32 4.56 -0.32
N VAL A 161 25.06 3.40 0.29
CA VAL A 161 26.01 2.74 1.21
C VAL A 161 27.33 2.43 0.49
N LEU A 162 27.27 1.94 -0.76
CA LEU A 162 28.46 1.66 -1.56
C LEU A 162 29.28 2.94 -1.81
N LEU A 163 28.62 4.05 -2.18
CA LEU A 163 29.28 5.34 -2.40
C LEU A 163 29.92 5.88 -1.12
N VAL A 164 29.24 5.78 0.02
CA VAL A 164 29.79 6.20 1.32
C VAL A 164 30.98 5.33 1.70
N ALA A 165 30.88 4.01 1.56
CA ALA A 165 31.98 3.09 1.84
C ALA A 165 33.21 3.35 0.95
N LEU A 166 32.99 3.61 -0.34
CA LEU A 166 34.05 3.99 -1.28
C LEU A 166 34.69 5.32 -0.90
N SER A 167 33.91 6.33 -0.51
CA SER A 167 34.44 7.64 -0.07
C SER A 167 35.28 7.54 1.21
N LEU A 168 34.90 6.65 2.13
CA LEU A 168 35.66 6.39 3.37
C LEU A 168 36.92 5.56 3.12
N LEU A 169 36.95 4.73 2.06
CA LEU A 169 38.14 3.99 1.66
C LEU A 169 39.15 4.85 0.89
N GLN A 170 38.67 5.94 0.27
CA GLN A 170 39.50 6.90 -0.48
C GLN A 170 40.06 8.05 0.38
N SER A 171 39.60 8.20 1.62
CA SER A 171 40.17 9.15 2.61
C SER A 171 41.19 8.48 3.51
#